data_AF-K9VG03-F1
#
_entry.id   AF-K9VG03-F1
#
_cell.length_a   1.000
_cell.length_b   1.000
_cell.length_c   1.000
_cell.angle_alpha   90.00
_cell.angle_beta   90.00
_cell.angle_gamma   90.00
#
_symmetry.space_group_name_H-M   'P 1'
#
loop_
_entity.id
_entity.type
_entity.pdbx_description
1 polymer ?
#
loop_
_entity_poly.entity_id
_entity_poly.type
_entity_poly.pdbx_seq_one_letter_code
_entity_poly.pdbx_strand_id
1 'polypeptide(L)'
;MSNHQNQPREYDAVLGGQNPPPIDAAVLGGISGLKSRLASPVVYIRISALPEAPKYGEAGLDFIIQALQDRIMSVRFAAYLLLKDRDEEKIKQYLRTYNTSDFDVIIEDAYGKENSSSNSFADFFPNIVKRD
;
A
#
# COMPACT_ATOMS: atom_id res chain seq x y z
N MET A 1 2.56 16.14 44.82
CA MET A 1 2.04 15.09 43.92
C MET A 1 1.58 15.76 42.65
N SER A 2 2.31 15.59 41.55
CA SER A 2 1.96 16.17 40.25
C SER A 2 2.28 15.13 39.18
N ASN A 3 1.25 14.53 38.63
CA ASN A 3 1.31 13.38 37.73
C ASN A 3 1.53 13.90 36.30
N HIS A 4 2.68 13.64 35.70
CA HIS A 4 3.01 14.04 34.31
C HIS A 4 2.34 13.08 33.30
N GLN A 5 1.01 13.06 33.25
CA GLN A 5 0.20 12.17 32.40
C GLN A 5 -0.06 12.71 30.97
N ASN A 6 0.81 13.54 30.42
CA ASN A 6 0.65 14.09 29.07
C ASN A 6 1.68 13.54 28.07
N GLN A 7 2.05 12.26 28.19
CA GLN A 7 2.79 11.60 27.11
C GLN A 7 1.77 11.05 26.10
N PRO A 8 1.80 11.54 24.84
CA PRO A 8 0.94 11.01 23.80
C PRO A 8 1.27 9.53 23.58
N ARG A 9 0.22 8.71 23.44
CA ARG A 9 0.36 7.29 23.09
C ARG A 9 0.84 7.16 21.64
N GLU A 10 1.24 5.96 21.23
CA GLU A 10 1.76 5.66 19.88
C GLU A 10 0.84 6.13 18.73
N TYR A 11 -0.46 6.26 19.00
CA TYR A 11 -1.48 6.71 18.04
C TYR A 11 -2.13 8.06 18.39
N ASP A 12 -1.68 8.73 19.45
CA ASP A 12 -2.18 10.07 19.77
C ASP A 12 -1.64 11.06 18.74
N ALA A 13 -2.53 11.91 18.23
CA ALA A 13 -2.13 13.03 17.39
C ALA A 13 -1.27 13.99 18.21
N VAL A 14 0.01 14.12 17.84
CA VAL A 14 0.92 15.09 18.47
C VAL A 14 0.60 16.48 17.89
N LEU A 15 0.44 17.48 18.77
CA LEU A 15 0.31 18.88 18.37
C LEU A 15 1.57 19.31 17.61
N GLY A 16 1.43 19.62 16.33
CA GLY A 16 2.52 20.10 15.49
C GLY A 16 3.16 21.40 16.02
N GLY A 17 4.42 21.65 15.64
CA GLY A 17 5.15 22.85 16.02
C GLY A 17 4.47 24.14 15.53
N GLN A 18 4.77 25.28 16.17
CA GLN A 18 4.12 26.58 15.93
C GLN A 18 4.40 27.22 14.57
N ASN A 19 5.16 26.57 13.69
CA ASN A 19 5.35 27.05 12.33
C ASN A 19 4.24 26.45 11.45
N PRO A 20 3.43 27.28 10.77
CA PRO A 20 2.49 26.75 9.80
C PRO A 20 3.30 25.99 8.76
N PRO A 21 2.98 24.70 8.51
CA PRO A 21 3.58 24.00 7.39
C PRO A 21 3.34 24.83 6.12
N PRO A 22 4.25 24.79 5.12
CA PRO A 22 3.91 25.18 3.75
C PRO A 22 2.49 24.72 3.42
N ILE A 23 1.73 25.47 2.63
CA ILE A 23 0.30 25.20 2.36
C ILE A 23 0.07 23.75 1.84
N ASP A 24 1.11 23.11 1.31
CA ASP A 24 1.15 21.71 0.84
C ASP A 24 1.89 20.71 1.78
N ALA A 25 2.48 21.16 2.88
CA ALA A 25 3.20 20.33 3.85
C ALA A 25 2.27 19.77 4.93
N ALA A 26 1.10 19.30 4.52
CA ALA A 26 0.34 18.39 5.35
C ALA A 26 1.21 17.13 5.55
N VAL A 27 1.61 16.86 6.80
CA VAL A 27 2.14 15.55 7.17
C VAL A 27 0.97 14.58 7.07
N LEU A 28 0.75 14.04 5.87
CA LEU A 28 -0.28 13.03 5.61
C LEU A 28 0.14 11.76 6.35
N GLY A 29 -0.14 11.70 7.64
CA GLY A 29 -0.06 10.48 8.43
C GLY A 29 -1.25 9.58 8.13
N GLY A 30 -1.25 8.41 8.76
CA GLY A 30 -2.42 7.54 8.72
C GLY A 30 -2.75 7.00 7.33
N ILE A 31 -4.03 6.71 7.12
CA ILE A 31 -4.55 6.24 5.83
C ILE A 31 -4.39 7.28 4.71
N SER A 32 -4.39 8.58 5.04
CA SER A 32 -4.20 9.66 4.06
C SER A 32 -2.79 9.64 3.46
N GLY A 33 -1.78 9.30 4.27
CA GLY A 33 -0.41 9.07 3.80
C GLY A 33 -0.27 7.89 2.85
N LEU A 34 -1.03 6.82 3.09
CA LEU A 34 -1.06 5.67 2.19
C LEU A 34 -1.65 6.05 0.83
N LYS A 35 -2.77 6.81 0.82
CA LYS A 35 -3.39 7.31 -0.41
C LYS A 35 -2.46 8.21 -1.22
N SER A 36 -1.72 9.09 -0.55
CA SER A 36 -0.71 9.93 -1.21
C SER A 36 0.39 9.10 -1.86
N ARG A 37 0.92 8.08 -1.16
CA ARG A 37 1.94 7.18 -1.72
C ARG A 37 1.41 6.31 -2.87
N LEU A 38 0.17 5.85 -2.79
CA LEU A 38 -0.48 5.10 -3.88
C LEU A 38 -0.63 5.94 -5.17
N ALA A 39 -0.75 7.26 -5.04
CA ALA A 39 -0.80 8.18 -6.18
C ALA A 39 0.58 8.51 -6.79
N SER A 40 1.69 8.11 -6.14
CA SER A 40 3.05 8.44 -6.56
C SER A 40 3.35 8.01 -8.01
N PRO A 41 4.10 8.78 -8.81
CA PRO A 41 4.52 8.31 -10.13
C PRO A 41 5.51 7.13 -10.08
N VAL A 42 6.12 6.86 -8.92
CA VAL A 42 7.10 5.79 -8.74
C VAL A 42 6.41 4.53 -8.21
N VAL A 43 6.50 3.42 -8.95
CA VAL A 43 5.84 2.15 -8.65
C VAL A 43 6.25 1.61 -7.29
N TYR A 44 7.54 1.64 -6.99
CA TYR A 44 8.07 1.19 -5.69
C TYR A 44 7.40 1.91 -4.50
N ILE A 45 7.16 3.22 -4.62
CA ILE A 45 6.50 3.99 -3.56
C ILE A 45 5.06 3.52 -3.36
N ARG A 46 4.33 3.24 -4.45
CA ARG A 46 2.96 2.69 -4.38
C ARG A 46 2.93 1.36 -3.64
N ILE A 47 3.78 0.42 -4.07
CA ILE A 47 3.86 -0.93 -3.50
C ILE A 47 4.26 -0.87 -2.02
N SER A 48 5.22 -0.01 -1.66
CA SER A 48 5.69 0.12 -0.27
C SER A 48 4.60 0.57 0.72
N ALA A 49 3.54 1.21 0.24
CA ALA A 49 2.43 1.66 1.09
C ALA A 49 1.43 0.54 1.44
N LEU A 50 1.33 -0.50 0.62
CA LEU A 50 0.32 -1.55 0.77
C LEU A 50 0.48 -2.38 2.07
N PRO A 51 1.71 -2.81 2.47
CA PRO A 51 1.89 -3.60 3.69
C PRO A 51 1.56 -2.85 4.99
N GLU A 52 1.49 -1.51 4.96
CA GLU A 52 1.13 -0.71 6.13
C GLU A 52 -0.39 -0.61 6.32
N ALA A 53 -1.17 -0.86 5.27
CA ALA A 53 -2.62 -0.69 5.29
C ALA A 53 -3.34 -1.53 6.35
N PRO A 54 -2.98 -2.80 6.63
CA PRO A 54 -3.67 -3.60 7.65
C PRO A 54 -3.71 -2.96 9.05
N LYS A 55 -2.79 -2.03 9.37
CA LYS A 55 -2.79 -1.27 10.63
C LYS A 55 -4.04 -0.41 10.83
N TYR A 56 -4.76 -0.11 9.75
CA TYR A 56 -5.96 0.74 9.74
C TYR A 56 -7.27 -0.06 9.69
N GLY A 57 -7.23 -1.38 9.96
CA GLY A 57 -8.41 -2.23 9.98
C GLY A 57 -9.15 -2.26 8.64
N GLU A 58 -10.48 -2.12 8.68
CA GLU A 58 -11.33 -2.15 7.48
C GLU A 58 -10.94 -1.08 6.44
N ALA A 59 -10.62 0.14 6.89
CA ALA A 59 -10.16 1.21 6.01
C ALA A 59 -8.85 0.86 5.29
N GLY A 60 -8.02 0.04 5.94
CA GLY A 60 -6.81 -0.54 5.36
C GLY A 60 -7.11 -1.56 4.27
N LEU A 61 -8.07 -2.45 4.52
CA LEU A 61 -8.49 -3.45 3.53
C LEU A 61 -9.11 -2.78 2.30
N ASP A 62 -9.94 -1.76 2.51
CA ASP A 62 -10.53 -0.98 1.42
C ASP A 62 -9.48 -0.26 0.58
N PHE A 63 -8.41 0.23 1.23
CA PHE A 63 -7.27 0.79 0.53
C PHE A 63 -6.52 -0.25 -0.32
N ILE A 64 -6.31 -1.48 0.17
CA ILE A 64 -5.66 -2.54 -0.62
C ILE A 64 -6.59 -2.97 -1.78
N ILE A 65 -7.90 -3.05 -1.55
CA ILE A 65 -8.89 -3.32 -2.62
C ILE A 65 -8.82 -2.23 -3.70
N GLN A 66 -8.68 -0.96 -3.32
CA GLN A 66 -8.50 0.13 -4.27
C GLN A 66 -7.24 -0.06 -5.14
N ALA A 67 -6.14 -0.58 -4.56
CA ALA A 67 -4.90 -0.83 -5.29
C ALA A 67 -5.04 -1.97 -6.34
N LEU A 68 -6.04 -2.85 -6.24
CA LEU A 68 -6.35 -3.83 -7.29
C LEU A 68 -6.81 -3.19 -8.61
N GLN A 69 -7.17 -1.90 -8.59
CA GLN A 69 -7.57 -1.12 -9.76
C GLN A 69 -6.45 -0.22 -10.29
N ASP A 70 -5.22 -0.35 -9.76
CA ASP A 70 -4.09 0.45 -10.23
C ASP A 70 -3.81 0.13 -11.72
N ARG A 71 -3.40 1.16 -12.47
CA ARG A 71 -3.03 1.03 -13.88
C ARG A 71 -1.80 0.12 -14.07
N ILE A 72 -0.93 0.06 -13.07
CA ILE A 72 0.33 -0.69 -13.10
C ILE A 72 0.10 -2.12 -12.59
N MET A 73 0.53 -3.12 -13.35
CA MET A 73 0.25 -4.52 -13.04
C MET A 73 0.95 -4.96 -11.75
N SER A 74 2.20 -4.55 -11.53
CA SER A 74 2.94 -4.89 -10.29
C SER A 74 2.27 -4.38 -9.02
N VAL A 75 1.59 -3.22 -9.07
CA VAL A 75 0.80 -2.69 -7.94
C VAL A 75 -0.44 -3.55 -7.69
N ARG A 76 -1.17 -3.90 -8.76
CA ARG A 76 -2.33 -4.80 -8.68
C ARG A 76 -1.92 -6.16 -8.09
N PHE A 77 -0.80 -6.71 -8.54
CA PHE A 77 -0.31 -8.01 -8.07
C PHE A 77 0.08 -7.97 -6.59
N ALA A 78 0.80 -6.93 -6.15
CA ALA A 78 1.14 -6.76 -4.75
C ALA A 78 -0.11 -6.66 -3.86
N ALA A 79 -1.14 -5.93 -4.31
CA ALA A 79 -2.42 -5.86 -3.61
C ALA A 79 -3.14 -7.23 -3.57
N TYR A 80 -3.14 -7.96 -4.68
CA TYR A 80 -3.70 -9.31 -4.75
C TYR A 80 -3.02 -10.27 -3.77
N LEU A 81 -1.68 -10.28 -3.70
CA LEU A 81 -0.93 -11.12 -2.76
C LEU A 81 -1.27 -10.83 -1.30
N LEU A 82 -1.60 -9.59 -0.94
CA LEU A 82 -2.02 -9.21 0.42
C LEU A 82 -3.47 -9.62 0.73
N LEU A 83 -4.29 -9.88 -0.29
CA LEU A 83 -5.72 -10.18 -0.16
C LEU A 83 -6.07 -11.65 -0.38
N LYS A 84 -5.26 -12.41 -1.12
CA LYS A 84 -5.62 -13.78 -1.57
C LYS A 84 -5.90 -14.77 -0.44
N ASP A 85 -5.24 -14.62 0.71
CA ASP A 85 -5.33 -15.54 1.85
C ASP A 85 -6.21 -14.96 2.98
N ARG A 86 -6.95 -13.88 2.71
CA ARG A 86 -7.84 -13.21 3.66
C ARG A 86 -9.17 -13.95 3.78
N ASP A 87 -9.73 -13.94 4.99
CA ASP A 87 -10.96 -14.67 5.30
C ASP A 87 -12.24 -13.83 5.22
N GLU A 88 -12.09 -12.51 5.20
CA GLU A 88 -13.17 -11.54 5.17
C GLU A 88 -14.06 -11.75 3.92
N GLU A 89 -15.36 -11.97 4.11
CA GLU A 89 -16.31 -12.28 3.04
C GLU A 89 -16.31 -11.25 1.90
N LYS A 90 -16.16 -9.96 2.24
CA LYS A 90 -16.04 -8.86 1.27
C LYS A 90 -14.86 -9.08 0.31
N ILE A 91 -13.73 -9.55 0.84
CA ILE A 91 -12.52 -9.82 0.04
C ILE A 91 -12.73 -11.05 -0.82
N LYS A 92 -13.25 -12.14 -0.25
CA LYS A 92 -13.57 -13.37 -1.00
C LYS A 92 -14.53 -13.10 -2.16
N GLN A 93 -15.57 -12.31 -1.93
CA GLN A 93 -16.54 -11.92 -2.97
C GLN A 93 -15.88 -11.09 -4.07
N TYR A 94 -15.05 -10.11 -3.69
CA TYR A 94 -14.32 -9.29 -4.65
C TYR A 94 -13.35 -10.13 -5.51
N LEU A 95 -12.58 -11.02 -4.89
CA LEU A 95 -11.59 -11.84 -5.59
C LEU A 95 -12.21 -12.90 -6.51
N ARG A 96 -13.46 -13.34 -6.26
CA ARG A 96 -14.17 -14.26 -7.17
C ARG A 96 -14.43 -13.66 -8.56
N THR A 97 -14.61 -12.35 -8.63
CA THR A 97 -14.87 -11.64 -9.91
C THR A 97 -13.62 -10.96 -10.45
N TYR A 98 -12.51 -11.03 -9.73
CA TYR A 98 -11.26 -10.38 -10.11
C TYR A 98 -10.51 -11.20 -11.18
N ASN A 99 -10.24 -10.58 -12.32
CA ASN A 99 -9.47 -11.22 -13.39
C ASN A 99 -7.97 -11.19 -13.06
N THR A 100 -7.33 -12.35 -13.08
CA THR A 100 -5.90 -12.53 -12.76
C THR A 100 -5.03 -12.85 -13.99
N SER A 101 -5.61 -12.93 -15.19
CA SER A 101 -4.89 -13.26 -16.44
C SER A 101 -3.73 -12.31 -16.75
N ASP A 102 -3.77 -11.08 -16.25
CA ASP A 102 -2.70 -10.10 -16.47
C ASP A 102 -1.41 -10.39 -15.67
N PHE A 103 -1.46 -11.29 -14.68
CA PHE A 103 -0.30 -11.61 -13.85
C PHE A 103 0.66 -12.62 -14.49
N ASP A 104 0.28 -13.22 -15.61
CA ASP A 104 1.06 -14.29 -16.25
C ASP A 104 2.32 -13.79 -16.97
N VAL A 105 2.41 -12.50 -17.32
CA VAL A 105 3.51 -11.95 -18.12
C VAL A 105 3.66 -10.45 -17.84
N ILE A 106 4.90 -9.98 -17.65
CA ILE A 106 5.46 -8.62 -17.96
C ILE A 106 6.55 -8.28 -16.94
N ILE A 107 7.73 -7.89 -17.42
CA ILE A 107 8.74 -7.16 -16.62
C ILE A 107 8.47 -5.66 -16.78
N GLU A 108 8.20 -4.95 -15.68
CA GLU A 108 8.00 -3.49 -15.67
C GLU A 108 9.26 -2.74 -15.15
N ASP A 109 9.50 -1.50 -15.59
CA ASP A 109 10.48 -0.59 -14.98
C ASP A 109 9.94 0.06 -13.69
N ALA A 110 10.73 0.94 -13.06
CA ALA A 110 10.35 1.67 -11.85
C ALA A 110 9.13 2.59 -12.00
N TYR A 111 8.68 2.85 -13.23
CA TYR A 111 7.53 3.67 -13.58
C TYR A 111 6.36 2.84 -14.14
N GLY A 112 6.51 1.52 -14.23
CA GLY A 112 5.48 0.62 -14.72
C GLY A 112 5.48 0.47 -16.24
N LYS A 113 6.58 0.81 -16.91
CA LYS A 113 6.72 0.63 -18.35
C LYS A 113 7.20 -0.79 -18.66
N GLU A 114 6.54 -1.45 -19.60
CA GLU A 114 6.92 -2.79 -20.05
C GLU A 114 8.32 -2.79 -20.67
N ASN A 115 9.21 -3.62 -20.13
CA ASN A 115 10.58 -3.81 -20.60
C ASN A 115 10.78 -5.13 -21.34
N SER A 116 9.94 -6.14 -21.07
CA SER A 116 9.99 -7.45 -21.71
C SER A 116 8.70 -8.25 -21.47
N SER A 117 8.24 -8.97 -22.49
CA SER A 117 7.08 -9.88 -22.47
C SER A 117 7.47 -11.36 -22.27
N SER A 118 8.67 -11.63 -21.73
CA SER A 118 9.07 -13.01 -21.40
C SER A 118 8.57 -13.41 -20.01
N ASN A 119 8.10 -14.66 -19.88
CA ASN A 119 7.53 -15.29 -18.66
C ASN A 119 8.48 -15.41 -17.45
N SER A 120 9.47 -14.53 -17.29
CA SER A 120 10.42 -14.57 -16.18
C SER A 120 9.88 -13.78 -14.99
N PHE A 121 9.21 -14.48 -14.08
CA PHE A 121 8.68 -13.99 -12.80
C PHE A 121 9.77 -13.49 -11.81
N ALA A 122 11.05 -13.55 -12.18
CA ALA A 122 12.15 -13.58 -11.23
C ALA A 122 12.69 -12.20 -10.76
N ASP A 123 12.48 -11.11 -11.49
CA ASP A 123 13.35 -9.92 -11.30
C ASP A 123 12.73 -8.72 -10.56
N PHE A 124 11.46 -8.77 -10.11
CA PHE A 124 10.84 -7.63 -9.41
C PHE A 124 10.38 -7.88 -7.97
N PHE A 125 10.63 -9.06 -7.39
CA PHE A 125 10.43 -9.26 -5.96
C PHE A 125 11.77 -9.21 -5.22
N PRO A 126 12.29 -8.04 -4.82
CA PRO A 126 13.40 -7.99 -3.89
C PRO A 126 12.88 -8.47 -2.53
N ASN A 127 12.88 -9.79 -2.30
CA ASN A 127 12.82 -10.43 -0.97
C ASN A 127 11.94 -9.72 0.08
N ILE A 128 10.72 -9.28 -0.28
CA ILE A 128 9.83 -8.55 0.66
C ILE A 128 9.25 -9.50 1.74
N VAL A 129 9.42 -10.81 1.56
CA VAL A 129 9.17 -11.79 2.62
C VAL A 129 10.47 -12.51 2.94
N LYS A 130 11.32 -11.87 3.76
CA LYS A 130 12.19 -12.67 4.63
C LYS A 130 11.26 -13.46 5.54
N ARG A 131 11.17 -14.77 5.30
CA ARG A 131 10.73 -15.72 6.32
C ARG A 131 11.82 -15.70 7.40
N ASP A 132 11.39 -15.56 8.65
CA ASP A 132 12.23 -15.72 9.84
C ASP A 132 12.97 -17.06 9.84
#